data_AF-A0A7S4BUE8-F1
#
_entry.id   AF-A0A7S4BUE8-F1
#
_cell.length_a   1.000
_cell.length_b   1.000
_cell.length_c   1.000
_cell.angle_alpha   90.00
_cell.angle_beta   90.00
_cell.angle_gamma   90.00
#
_symmetry.space_group_name_H-M   'P 1'
#
loop_
_entity.id
_entity.type
_entity.pdbx_description
1 polymer ?
#
loop_
_entity_poly.entity_id
_entity_poly.type
_entity_poly.pdbx_seq_one_letter_code
_entity_poly.pdbx_strand_id
1 'polypeptide(L)'
;PPSSPPSPPSPSSPAPLPPPPPPVPPSSPSTACLLKTDIVLILDRTGSMAGIVQDVVAFALELINKFQLGEDFAKVGLVHFNEQAVITSYLTADLAALTQTLNNEAWASGSGSPSSGLQQGLRVITGAGSRGDAQKIMLILTDGPQAYGGDDNTAIAEAAYVKLQGPSIFAVGFGSAKAATMDAIASDPDSIFSIMSTSIGAVREHFYQVDLCMLSRLPPSPPSSPACLVKADIVLVLDRSGSVAGVEQDIAAFGLELMNKFQLGEETAKVGLVHFSDVATITSDLSTDLYTLIQTLYREAGADGWTTISGGLEKGLQVITGAGSRADAQQIILLLTDGEQTIDGDDNTAIAQAAHVKSQGPSIFALGFGTAKAATLDAIASDPDSIFSIKSTSINSIRDYFDGADLCTLATSPRLPPPPPSTACSIKADIVLILDRSGSVAGVEQDIAAFGLELINKFQLGEGAAQVGLVHFNNVASITSWLSTDVSALAQRLNDEASADGYTSISGGLDSGMQVLNGVGSREGVQLIMLVLTDGRQTTSGGDELAIQVADSIKLQGASIFAVGFGDANPATMDAIASDPDSIFSIKSTNIG
;
A
#
# COMPACT_ATOMS: atom_id res chain seq x y z
N PRO A 1 1.59 -87.87 50.04
CA PRO A 1 1.82 -87.05 48.83
C PRO A 1 0.81 -85.90 48.75
N PRO A 2 1.24 -84.64 48.94
CA PRO A 2 0.33 -83.50 48.94
C PRO A 2 0.08 -82.95 47.52
N SER A 3 -1.22 -82.81 47.22
CA SER A 3 -1.93 -81.71 46.53
C SER A 3 -1.30 -80.99 45.32
N SER A 4 -1.98 -81.16 44.18
CA SER A 4 -1.94 -80.33 42.98
C SER A 4 -2.35 -78.86 43.23
N PRO A 5 -1.82 -77.90 42.44
CA PRO A 5 -2.13 -76.47 42.59
C PRO A 5 -3.56 -76.12 42.12
N PRO A 6 -4.16 -75.04 42.67
CA PRO A 6 -5.52 -74.64 42.35
C PRO A 6 -5.65 -73.94 40.98
N SER A 7 -6.79 -74.17 40.33
CA SER A 7 -7.19 -73.57 39.04
C SER A 7 -7.36 -72.05 39.11
N PRO A 8 -7.09 -71.30 38.02
CA PRO A 8 -7.30 -69.85 37.96
C PRO A 8 -8.79 -69.46 37.99
N PRO A 9 -9.15 -68.28 38.51
CA PRO A 9 -10.52 -67.80 38.58
C PRO A 9 -11.08 -67.40 37.20
N SER A 10 -12.38 -67.60 37.03
CA SER A 10 -13.17 -67.26 35.84
C SER A 10 -13.22 -65.74 35.58
N PRO A 11 -13.24 -65.27 34.32
CA PRO A 11 -13.36 -63.85 34.02
C PRO A 11 -14.76 -63.32 34.39
N SER A 12 -14.79 -62.17 35.07
CA SER A 12 -16.00 -61.42 35.44
C SER A 12 -16.72 -60.85 34.21
N SER A 13 -18.05 -60.93 34.18
CA SER A 13 -18.90 -60.38 33.11
C SER A 13 -18.75 -58.84 32.98
N PRO A 14 -18.80 -58.28 31.76
CA PRO A 14 -18.77 -56.84 31.55
C PRO A 14 -20.07 -56.17 32.04
N ALA A 15 -19.95 -54.96 32.57
CA ALA A 15 -21.07 -54.16 33.07
C ALA A 15 -22.03 -53.75 31.93
N PRO A 16 -23.35 -53.57 32.21
CA PRO A 16 -24.32 -53.16 31.20
C PRO A 16 -24.03 -51.74 30.69
N LEU A 17 -24.11 -51.55 29.37
CA LEU A 17 -24.01 -50.24 28.73
C LEU A 17 -25.17 -49.33 29.17
N PRO A 18 -24.94 -48.01 29.34
CA PRO A 18 -26.00 -47.05 29.64
C PRO A 18 -27.03 -46.99 28.50
N PRO A 19 -28.32 -46.72 28.82
CA PRO A 19 -29.35 -46.63 27.81
C PRO A 19 -29.08 -45.47 26.83
N PRO A 20 -29.50 -45.60 25.56
CA PRO A 20 -29.33 -44.55 24.57
C PRO A 20 -30.09 -43.28 24.99
N PRO A 21 -29.56 -42.09 24.66
CA PRO A 21 -30.24 -40.83 24.95
C PRO A 21 -31.62 -40.79 24.26
N PRO A 22 -32.60 -40.10 24.85
CA PRO A 22 -33.94 -40.02 24.29
C PRO A 22 -33.92 -39.35 22.90
N PRO A 23 -34.86 -39.69 22.00
CA PRO A 23 -34.98 -39.05 20.69
C PRO A 23 -35.19 -37.55 20.86
N VAL A 24 -34.43 -36.76 20.11
CA VAL A 24 -34.62 -35.30 20.01
C VAL A 24 -36.03 -35.04 19.49
N PRO A 25 -36.82 -34.15 20.12
CA PRO A 25 -38.17 -33.84 19.66
C PRO A 25 -38.14 -33.25 18.24
N PRO A 26 -39.17 -33.50 17.41
CA PRO A 26 -39.25 -32.93 16.07
C PRO A 26 -39.26 -31.40 16.16
N SER A 27 -38.34 -30.76 15.45
CA SER A 27 -38.32 -29.31 15.31
C SER A 27 -39.64 -28.82 14.74
N SER A 28 -40.11 -27.70 15.27
CA SER A 28 -41.22 -26.95 14.69
C SER A 28 -40.90 -26.65 13.22
N PRO A 29 -41.90 -26.61 12.31
CA PRO A 29 -41.63 -26.35 10.91
C PRO A 29 -40.93 -24.99 10.78
N SER A 30 -39.66 -25.00 10.38
CA SER A 30 -38.96 -23.77 10.02
C SER A 30 -39.80 -23.12 8.92
N THR A 31 -40.20 -21.87 9.11
CA THR A 31 -40.89 -21.13 8.05
C THR A 31 -39.97 -21.13 6.83
N ALA A 32 -40.36 -21.85 5.77
CA ALA A 32 -39.51 -22.04 4.60
C ALA A 32 -39.05 -20.68 4.06
N CYS A 33 -37.79 -20.58 3.67
CA CYS A 33 -37.25 -19.29 3.26
C CYS A 33 -37.91 -18.79 1.96
N LEU A 34 -38.57 -17.63 2.03
CA LEU A 34 -39.29 -17.03 0.90
C LEU A 34 -38.45 -16.05 0.08
N LEU A 35 -37.15 -15.92 0.39
CA LEU A 35 -36.25 -15.06 -0.38
C LEU A 35 -35.86 -15.72 -1.70
N LYS A 36 -35.78 -14.90 -2.74
CA LYS A 36 -35.30 -15.30 -4.05
C LYS A 36 -33.77 -15.40 -3.99
N THR A 37 -33.26 -16.64 -3.96
CA THR A 37 -31.84 -16.91 -3.70
C THR A 37 -31.29 -17.93 -4.70
N ASP A 38 -30.15 -17.66 -5.31
CA ASP A 38 -29.37 -18.65 -6.04
C ASP A 38 -28.25 -19.17 -5.15
N ILE A 39 -28.21 -20.48 -4.95
CA ILE A 39 -27.27 -21.16 -4.04
C ILE A 39 -26.40 -22.09 -4.87
N VAL A 40 -25.10 -22.07 -4.67
CA VAL A 40 -24.19 -23.09 -5.21
C VAL A 40 -23.50 -23.83 -4.06
N LEU A 41 -23.66 -25.15 -4.02
CA LEU A 41 -22.92 -26.00 -3.11
C LEU A 41 -21.67 -26.51 -3.81
N ILE A 42 -20.50 -26.17 -3.26
CA ILE A 42 -19.18 -26.61 -3.71
C ILE A 42 -18.69 -27.67 -2.71
N LEU A 43 -18.70 -28.92 -3.13
CA LEU A 43 -18.48 -30.06 -2.25
C LEU A 43 -17.12 -30.71 -2.54
N ASP A 44 -16.26 -30.75 -1.52
CA ASP A 44 -15.01 -31.50 -1.57
C ASP A 44 -15.26 -33.01 -1.68
N ARG A 45 -14.54 -33.63 -2.62
CA ARG A 45 -14.54 -35.06 -2.91
C ARG A 45 -13.13 -35.63 -3.07
N THR A 46 -12.22 -35.13 -2.28
CA THR A 46 -10.89 -35.70 -2.11
C THR A 46 -10.94 -37.11 -1.53
N GLY A 47 -9.82 -37.83 -1.64
CA GLY A 47 -9.71 -39.17 -1.04
C GLY A 47 -9.91 -39.20 0.48
N SER A 48 -9.59 -38.10 1.19
CA SER A 48 -9.81 -37.98 2.64
C SER A 48 -11.28 -37.99 3.04
N MET A 49 -12.17 -37.57 2.13
CA MET A 49 -13.62 -37.58 2.33
C MET A 49 -14.28 -38.96 2.20
N ALA A 50 -13.56 -40.00 1.76
CA ALA A 50 -14.14 -41.31 1.41
C ALA A 50 -15.00 -41.94 2.52
N GLY A 51 -14.64 -41.72 3.78
CA GLY A 51 -15.36 -42.28 4.94
C GLY A 51 -16.65 -41.55 5.32
N ILE A 52 -16.89 -40.35 4.79
CA ILE A 52 -17.98 -39.45 5.23
C ILE A 52 -18.84 -38.93 4.07
N VAL A 53 -18.68 -39.48 2.87
CA VAL A 53 -19.43 -39.11 1.66
C VAL A 53 -20.94 -39.04 1.90
N GLN A 54 -21.51 -40.06 2.55
CA GLN A 54 -22.95 -40.13 2.78
C GLN A 54 -23.43 -39.06 3.79
N ASP A 55 -22.59 -38.69 4.75
CA ASP A 55 -22.89 -37.62 5.68
C ASP A 55 -22.87 -36.24 4.98
N VAL A 56 -21.95 -36.03 4.04
CA VAL A 56 -21.89 -34.83 3.20
C VAL A 56 -23.13 -34.74 2.29
N VAL A 57 -23.53 -35.84 1.65
CA VAL A 57 -24.77 -35.91 0.85
C VAL A 57 -25.99 -35.62 1.72
N ALA A 58 -26.10 -36.23 2.89
CA ALA A 58 -27.20 -35.99 3.82
C ALA A 58 -27.25 -34.52 4.26
N PHE A 59 -26.11 -33.93 4.62
CA PHE A 59 -25.99 -32.52 4.93
C PHE A 59 -26.47 -31.63 3.77
N ALA A 60 -25.99 -31.86 2.55
CA ALA A 60 -26.38 -31.09 1.38
C ALA A 60 -27.90 -31.16 1.13
N LEU A 61 -28.50 -32.35 1.23
CA LEU A 61 -29.94 -32.52 1.05
C LEU A 61 -30.75 -31.85 2.17
N GLU A 62 -30.32 -31.97 3.42
CA GLU A 62 -30.98 -31.30 4.55
C GLU A 62 -30.90 -29.78 4.42
N LEU A 63 -29.76 -29.26 3.96
CA LEU A 63 -29.58 -27.85 3.66
C LEU A 63 -30.52 -27.39 2.54
N ILE A 64 -30.58 -28.11 1.42
CA ILE A 64 -31.48 -27.79 0.29
C ILE A 64 -32.94 -27.78 0.75
N ASN A 65 -33.36 -28.74 1.58
CA ASN A 65 -34.72 -28.85 2.08
C ASN A 65 -35.12 -27.74 3.07
N LYS A 66 -34.18 -26.93 3.57
CA LYS A 66 -34.51 -25.72 4.34
C LYS A 66 -35.07 -24.59 3.47
N PHE A 67 -34.85 -24.66 2.16
CA PHE A 67 -35.31 -23.66 1.21
C PHE A 67 -36.55 -24.14 0.45
N GLN A 68 -37.48 -23.23 0.20
CA GLN A 68 -38.49 -23.46 -0.81
C GLN A 68 -37.84 -23.35 -2.18
N LEU A 69 -37.88 -24.41 -3.00
CA LEU A 69 -37.35 -24.34 -4.36
C LEU A 69 -38.41 -23.83 -5.33
N GLY A 70 -38.02 -22.95 -6.26
CA GLY A 70 -38.91 -22.44 -7.28
C GLY A 70 -38.36 -21.22 -8.02
N GLU A 71 -39.04 -20.82 -9.09
CA GLU A 71 -38.64 -19.67 -9.92
C GLU A 71 -38.61 -18.34 -9.16
N ASP A 72 -39.48 -18.19 -8.16
CA ASP A 72 -39.55 -17.02 -7.28
C ASP A 72 -38.91 -17.25 -5.90
N PHE A 73 -38.34 -18.43 -5.66
CA PHE A 73 -37.72 -18.82 -4.38
C PHE A 73 -36.26 -19.24 -4.59
N ALA A 74 -35.80 -20.32 -3.98
CA ALA A 74 -34.43 -20.77 -4.14
C ALA A 74 -34.22 -21.60 -5.43
N LYS A 75 -33.05 -21.45 -6.04
CA LYS A 75 -32.48 -22.40 -7.01
C LYS A 75 -31.12 -22.86 -6.51
N VAL A 76 -30.79 -24.11 -6.76
CA VAL A 76 -29.54 -24.72 -6.28
C VAL A 76 -28.74 -25.27 -7.46
N GLY A 77 -27.45 -24.98 -7.46
CA GLY A 77 -26.45 -25.57 -8.34
C GLY A 77 -25.46 -26.40 -7.53
N LEU A 78 -24.83 -27.37 -8.18
CA LEU A 78 -23.91 -28.32 -7.57
C LEU A 78 -22.59 -28.32 -8.31
N VAL A 79 -21.52 -28.15 -7.55
CA VAL A 79 -20.13 -28.30 -7.97
C VAL A 79 -19.48 -29.26 -7.00
N HIS A 80 -18.63 -30.14 -7.51
CA HIS A 80 -17.73 -30.90 -6.67
C HIS A 80 -16.30 -30.70 -7.13
N PHE A 81 -15.36 -30.86 -6.22
CA PHE A 81 -13.94 -30.76 -6.55
C PHE A 81 -13.11 -31.84 -5.88
N ASN A 82 -12.04 -32.22 -6.57
CA ASN A 82 -10.86 -32.86 -6.02
C ASN A 82 -9.65 -32.11 -6.58
N GLU A 83 -8.80 -32.74 -7.39
CA GLU A 83 -7.70 -32.07 -8.08
C GLU A 83 -8.24 -31.10 -9.14
N GLN A 84 -9.47 -31.33 -9.61
CA GLN A 84 -10.21 -30.46 -10.51
C GLN A 84 -11.66 -30.34 -10.04
N ALA A 85 -12.31 -29.25 -10.39
CA ALA A 85 -13.74 -29.06 -10.14
C ALA A 85 -14.59 -29.36 -11.37
N VAL A 86 -15.76 -29.93 -11.13
CA VAL A 86 -16.75 -30.27 -12.16
C VAL A 86 -18.11 -29.73 -11.74
N ILE A 87 -18.79 -29.07 -12.69
CA ILE A 87 -20.18 -28.64 -12.54
C ILE A 87 -21.08 -29.85 -12.81
N THR A 88 -21.88 -30.25 -11.85
CA THR A 88 -22.78 -31.40 -11.99
C THR A 88 -24.25 -31.02 -12.05
N SER A 89 -24.59 -29.83 -11.55
CA SER A 89 -25.86 -29.19 -11.82
C SER A 89 -25.69 -27.69 -11.93
N TYR A 90 -26.22 -27.10 -13.00
CA TYR A 90 -26.53 -25.67 -12.99
C TYR A 90 -27.70 -25.38 -12.04
N LEU A 91 -28.02 -24.09 -11.84
CA LEU A 91 -29.10 -23.66 -10.96
C LEU A 91 -30.45 -24.23 -11.40
N THR A 92 -31.08 -25.03 -10.53
CA THR A 92 -32.39 -25.64 -10.75
C THR A 92 -33.25 -25.61 -9.49
N ALA A 93 -34.57 -25.66 -9.67
CA ALA A 93 -35.55 -25.85 -8.60
C ALA A 93 -36.01 -27.32 -8.48
N ASP A 94 -35.49 -28.22 -9.32
CA ASP A 94 -35.85 -29.64 -9.32
C ASP A 94 -35.11 -30.39 -8.21
N LEU A 95 -35.79 -30.56 -7.07
CA LEU A 95 -35.28 -31.32 -5.93
C LEU A 95 -34.98 -32.78 -6.29
N ALA A 96 -35.76 -33.41 -7.18
CA ALA A 96 -35.54 -34.79 -7.56
C ALA A 96 -34.26 -34.94 -8.38
N ALA A 97 -34.01 -34.02 -9.31
CA ALA A 97 -32.77 -33.97 -10.08
C ALA A 97 -31.56 -33.73 -9.15
N LEU A 98 -31.63 -32.75 -8.25
CA LEU A 98 -30.55 -32.48 -7.28
C LEU A 98 -30.26 -33.69 -6.38
N THR A 99 -31.31 -34.36 -5.90
CA THR A 99 -31.21 -35.57 -5.08
C THR A 99 -30.57 -36.71 -5.87
N GLN A 100 -30.96 -36.89 -7.12
CA GLN A 100 -30.39 -37.90 -7.99
C GLN A 100 -28.90 -37.63 -8.25
N THR A 101 -28.53 -36.38 -8.53
CA THR A 101 -27.15 -35.95 -8.76
C THR A 101 -26.27 -36.22 -7.54
N LEU A 102 -26.69 -35.81 -6.34
CA LEU A 102 -25.93 -36.04 -5.10
C LEU A 102 -25.74 -37.54 -4.79
N ASN A 103 -26.73 -38.39 -5.07
CA ASN A 103 -26.68 -39.82 -4.76
C ASN A 103 -25.89 -40.66 -5.79
N ASN A 104 -25.80 -40.23 -7.05
CA ASN A 104 -25.32 -41.08 -8.15
C ASN A 104 -23.87 -40.84 -8.58
N GLU A 105 -23.22 -39.79 -8.08
CA GLU A 105 -21.85 -39.52 -8.50
C GLU A 105 -20.84 -40.44 -7.80
N ALA A 106 -19.74 -40.77 -8.47
CA ALA A 106 -18.64 -41.49 -7.83
C ALA A 106 -17.83 -40.51 -6.97
N TRP A 107 -17.67 -40.82 -5.68
CA TRP A 107 -17.04 -39.93 -4.70
C TRP A 107 -15.61 -40.36 -4.35
N ALA A 108 -14.80 -39.37 -3.96
CA ALA A 108 -13.58 -39.50 -3.18
C ALA A 108 -12.33 -40.09 -3.89
N SER A 109 -11.57 -39.23 -4.56
CA SER A 109 -10.21 -39.53 -5.01
C SER A 109 -9.40 -38.24 -5.20
N GLY A 110 -8.07 -38.35 -5.20
CA GLY A 110 -7.19 -37.20 -5.45
C GLY A 110 -7.08 -36.22 -4.29
N SER A 111 -6.26 -35.18 -4.51
CA SER A 111 -5.99 -34.07 -3.57
C SER A 111 -6.97 -32.91 -3.77
N GLY A 112 -7.10 -32.00 -2.81
CA GLY A 112 -8.11 -30.92 -2.86
C GLY A 112 -7.66 -29.68 -3.62
N SER A 113 -8.56 -29.11 -4.43
CA SER A 113 -8.41 -27.81 -5.08
C SER A 113 -9.65 -26.92 -4.85
N PRO A 114 -9.85 -26.39 -3.62
CA PRO A 114 -10.86 -25.38 -3.32
C PRO A 114 -10.93 -24.24 -4.33
N SER A 115 -9.79 -23.75 -4.86
CA SER A 115 -9.79 -22.68 -5.86
C SER A 115 -10.52 -23.08 -7.14
N SER A 116 -10.30 -24.30 -7.65
CA SER A 116 -11.04 -24.78 -8.82
C SER A 116 -12.55 -24.89 -8.54
N GLY A 117 -12.92 -25.29 -7.31
CA GLY A 117 -14.30 -25.36 -6.85
C GLY A 117 -14.98 -23.99 -6.84
N LEU A 118 -14.29 -22.97 -6.30
CA LEU A 118 -14.75 -21.58 -6.31
C LEU A 118 -14.92 -21.04 -7.73
N GLN A 119 -13.96 -21.31 -8.62
CA GLN A 119 -14.02 -20.89 -10.02
C GLN A 119 -15.24 -21.49 -10.76
N GLN A 120 -15.47 -22.80 -10.62
CA GLN A 120 -16.65 -23.43 -11.23
C GLN A 120 -17.95 -23.00 -10.54
N GLY A 121 -17.92 -22.77 -9.23
CA GLY A 121 -19.07 -22.25 -8.50
C GLY A 121 -19.48 -20.86 -8.99
N LEU A 122 -18.52 -19.98 -9.28
CA LEU A 122 -18.78 -18.68 -9.88
C LEU A 122 -19.42 -18.81 -11.26
N ARG A 123 -18.95 -19.75 -12.09
CA ARG A 123 -19.56 -20.03 -13.41
C ARG A 123 -21.01 -20.51 -13.29
N VAL A 124 -21.34 -21.30 -12.28
CA VAL A 124 -22.72 -21.73 -12.04
C VAL A 124 -23.57 -20.57 -11.56
N ILE A 125 -23.09 -19.80 -10.58
CA ILE A 125 -23.90 -18.77 -9.93
C ILE A 125 -24.13 -17.53 -10.80
N THR A 126 -23.31 -17.32 -11.83
CA THR A 126 -23.46 -16.25 -12.84
C THR A 126 -23.95 -16.77 -14.20
N GLY A 127 -24.09 -18.08 -14.36
CA GLY A 127 -24.37 -18.73 -15.63
C GLY A 127 -25.84 -19.13 -15.84
N ALA A 128 -26.04 -20.30 -16.43
CA ALA A 128 -27.38 -20.78 -16.79
C ALA A 128 -28.27 -20.96 -15.54
N GLY A 129 -29.48 -20.42 -15.61
CA GLY A 129 -30.45 -20.47 -14.51
C GLY A 129 -30.28 -19.37 -13.45
N SER A 130 -29.19 -18.59 -13.52
CA SER A 130 -28.92 -17.46 -12.64
C SER A 130 -29.90 -16.31 -12.84
N ARG A 131 -30.34 -15.71 -11.74
CA ARG A 131 -31.36 -14.64 -11.70
C ARG A 131 -30.75 -13.35 -11.16
N GLY A 132 -30.76 -12.28 -11.95
CA GLY A 132 -30.07 -11.02 -11.59
C GLY A 132 -30.64 -10.32 -10.34
N ASP A 133 -31.88 -10.61 -9.98
CA ASP A 133 -32.58 -10.07 -8.80
C ASP A 133 -32.53 -11.01 -7.57
N ALA A 134 -31.84 -12.16 -7.67
CA ALA A 134 -31.71 -13.11 -6.57
C ALA A 134 -30.44 -12.84 -5.75
N GLN A 135 -30.53 -13.05 -4.44
CA GLN A 135 -29.35 -13.13 -3.57
C GLN A 135 -28.43 -14.27 -4.04
N LYS A 136 -27.12 -14.04 -4.06
CA LYS A 136 -26.14 -15.02 -4.55
C LYS A 136 -25.34 -15.58 -3.37
N ILE A 137 -25.43 -16.88 -3.16
CA ILE A 137 -24.75 -17.58 -2.06
C ILE A 137 -23.95 -18.77 -2.61
N MET A 138 -22.69 -18.85 -2.23
CA MET A 138 -21.84 -20.02 -2.47
C MET A 138 -21.50 -20.64 -1.12
N LEU A 139 -21.63 -21.96 -0.97
CA LEU A 139 -21.17 -22.68 0.21
C LEU A 139 -20.11 -23.67 -0.22
N ILE A 140 -18.89 -23.48 0.25
CA ILE A 140 -17.78 -24.42 0.07
C ILE A 140 -17.59 -25.25 1.34
N LEU A 141 -17.51 -26.57 1.17
CA LEU A 141 -17.27 -27.54 2.23
C LEU A 141 -16.00 -28.33 1.91
N THR A 142 -15.01 -28.30 2.81
CA THR A 142 -13.69 -28.93 2.63
C THR A 142 -13.14 -29.54 3.93
N ASP A 143 -12.38 -30.64 3.83
CA ASP A 143 -11.66 -31.24 4.97
C ASP A 143 -10.15 -30.94 4.96
N GLY A 144 -9.71 -30.14 4.01
CA GLY A 144 -8.30 -29.87 3.81
C GLY A 144 -7.97 -28.55 3.12
N PRO A 145 -6.67 -28.22 3.09
CA PRO A 145 -6.15 -27.05 2.41
C PRO A 145 -6.22 -27.20 0.89
N GLN A 146 -5.86 -26.14 0.16
CA GLN A 146 -5.49 -26.29 -1.23
C GLN A 146 -4.21 -27.13 -1.33
N ALA A 147 -4.35 -28.35 -1.85
CA ALA A 147 -3.26 -29.30 -2.04
C ALA A 147 -2.89 -29.52 -3.51
N TYR A 148 -3.75 -29.12 -4.44
CA TYR A 148 -3.50 -29.18 -5.89
C TYR A 148 -3.71 -27.82 -6.55
N GLY A 149 -2.87 -27.51 -7.54
CA GLY A 149 -2.96 -26.28 -8.33
C GLY A 149 -2.49 -25.03 -7.59
N GLY A 150 -1.69 -25.17 -6.52
CA GLY A 150 -1.15 -24.06 -5.73
C GLY A 150 -1.15 -24.38 -4.23
N ASP A 151 -1.32 -23.34 -3.43
CA ASP A 151 -1.41 -23.37 -1.97
C ASP A 151 -2.68 -22.64 -1.48
N ASP A 152 -2.84 -22.50 -0.17
CA ASP A 152 -4.02 -21.84 0.42
C ASP A 152 -4.21 -20.41 -0.10
N ASN A 153 -3.14 -19.68 -0.39
CA ASN A 153 -3.23 -18.34 -0.97
C ASN A 153 -3.87 -18.36 -2.36
N THR A 154 -3.72 -19.44 -3.12
CA THR A 154 -4.39 -19.62 -4.41
C THR A 154 -5.91 -19.73 -4.24
N ALA A 155 -6.38 -20.41 -3.19
CA ALA A 155 -7.81 -20.48 -2.88
C ALA A 155 -8.35 -19.15 -2.35
N ILE A 156 -7.57 -18.45 -1.53
CA ILE A 156 -7.91 -17.11 -1.01
C ILE A 156 -8.02 -16.10 -2.16
N ALA A 157 -7.08 -16.11 -3.10
CA ALA A 157 -7.08 -15.22 -4.27
C ALA A 157 -8.33 -15.42 -5.13
N GLU A 158 -8.69 -16.68 -5.41
CA GLU A 158 -9.92 -17.00 -6.16
C GLU A 158 -11.16 -16.55 -5.38
N ALA A 159 -11.22 -16.82 -4.07
CA ALA A 159 -12.34 -16.37 -3.23
C ALA A 159 -12.49 -14.85 -3.23
N ALA A 160 -11.38 -14.11 -3.15
CA ALA A 160 -11.37 -12.65 -3.22
C ALA A 160 -11.96 -12.15 -4.55
N TYR A 161 -11.59 -12.76 -5.69
CA TYR A 161 -12.20 -12.45 -6.97
C TYR A 161 -13.69 -12.79 -7.02
N VAL A 162 -14.09 -13.97 -6.51
CA VAL A 162 -15.50 -14.38 -6.45
C VAL A 162 -16.33 -13.39 -5.64
N LYS A 163 -15.85 -12.96 -4.47
CA LYS A 163 -16.53 -11.96 -3.62
C LYS A 163 -16.76 -10.65 -4.38
N LEU A 164 -15.80 -10.20 -5.18
CA LEU A 164 -15.94 -9.01 -6.03
C LEU A 164 -17.01 -9.13 -7.12
N GLN A 165 -17.35 -10.34 -7.56
CA GLN A 165 -18.41 -10.56 -8.55
C GLN A 165 -19.82 -10.49 -7.92
N GLY A 166 -19.93 -10.39 -6.59
CA GLY A 166 -21.19 -10.20 -5.87
C GLY A 166 -21.70 -11.39 -5.01
N PRO A 167 -21.34 -12.66 -5.26
CA PRO A 167 -21.70 -13.75 -4.36
C PRO A 167 -21.08 -13.64 -2.97
N SER A 168 -21.88 -13.94 -1.93
CA SER A 168 -21.36 -14.21 -0.60
C SER A 168 -20.92 -15.67 -0.49
N ILE A 169 -19.79 -15.91 0.17
CA ILE A 169 -19.19 -17.24 0.34
C ILE A 169 -19.30 -17.66 1.81
N PHE A 170 -19.93 -18.81 2.05
CA PHE A 170 -19.85 -19.57 3.29
C PHE A 170 -18.73 -20.60 3.17
N ALA A 171 -17.69 -20.47 3.98
CA ALA A 171 -16.58 -21.40 4.03
C ALA A 171 -16.74 -22.35 5.22
N VAL A 172 -16.84 -23.65 4.95
CA VAL A 172 -16.99 -24.67 5.97
C VAL A 172 -15.79 -25.60 5.92
N GLY A 173 -14.94 -25.51 6.94
CA GLY A 173 -13.74 -26.32 7.09
C GLY A 173 -13.87 -27.32 8.25
N PHE A 174 -13.29 -28.49 8.07
CA PHE A 174 -13.02 -29.43 9.17
C PHE A 174 -11.75 -30.24 8.89
N GLY A 175 -11.39 -31.16 9.78
CA GLY A 175 -10.22 -32.02 9.57
C GLY A 175 -8.91 -31.23 9.51
N SER A 176 -8.25 -31.25 8.35
CA SER A 176 -6.97 -30.58 8.10
C SER A 176 -7.10 -29.16 7.51
N ALA A 177 -8.32 -28.68 7.27
CA ALA A 177 -8.56 -27.30 6.87
C ALA A 177 -8.06 -26.33 7.96
N LYS A 178 -7.48 -25.20 7.54
CA LYS A 178 -6.98 -24.17 8.45
C LYS A 178 -8.04 -23.09 8.64
N ALA A 179 -8.25 -22.68 9.90
CA ALA A 179 -9.20 -21.61 10.24
C ALA A 179 -8.93 -20.33 9.45
N ALA A 180 -7.69 -19.83 9.49
CA ALA A 180 -7.28 -18.62 8.77
C ALA A 180 -7.58 -18.67 7.26
N THR A 181 -7.44 -19.84 6.63
CA THR A 181 -7.78 -20.01 5.20
C THR A 181 -9.29 -19.95 4.98
N MET A 182 -10.08 -20.56 5.86
CA MET A 182 -11.54 -20.52 5.75
C MET A 182 -12.09 -19.12 6.00
N ASP A 183 -11.54 -18.42 7.00
CA ASP A 183 -11.86 -17.02 7.31
C ASP A 183 -11.58 -16.15 6.07
N ALA A 184 -10.40 -16.25 5.47
CA ALA A 184 -10.05 -15.48 4.28
C ALA A 184 -10.90 -15.81 3.02
N ILE A 185 -11.38 -17.06 2.88
CA ILE A 185 -12.29 -17.47 1.80
C ILE A 185 -13.72 -16.97 2.05
N ALA A 186 -14.16 -16.95 3.29
CA ALA A 186 -15.50 -16.53 3.67
C ALA A 186 -15.75 -15.04 3.36
N SER A 187 -17.03 -14.65 3.33
CA SER A 187 -17.44 -13.24 3.29
C SER A 187 -17.57 -12.66 4.70
N ASP A 188 -17.53 -11.34 4.83
CA ASP A 188 -17.62 -10.71 6.15
C ASP A 188 -19.05 -10.68 6.72
N PRO A 189 -19.22 -10.74 8.05
CA PRO A 189 -18.17 -11.00 9.03
C PRO A 189 -17.88 -12.51 9.16
N ASP A 190 -16.61 -12.90 9.32
CA ASP A 190 -16.17 -14.29 9.46
C ASP A 190 -16.93 -15.07 10.53
N SER A 191 -17.33 -14.40 11.63
CA SER A 191 -18.16 -14.97 12.71
C SER A 191 -19.48 -15.60 12.25
N ILE A 192 -19.91 -15.32 11.03
CA ILE A 192 -21.14 -15.79 10.41
C ILE A 192 -20.85 -16.73 9.22
N PHE A 193 -19.89 -16.36 8.38
CA PHE A 193 -19.66 -17.04 7.10
C PHE A 193 -18.54 -18.08 7.11
N SER A 194 -17.65 -18.03 8.11
CA SER A 194 -16.59 -19.02 8.30
C SER A 194 -16.95 -19.95 9.44
N ILE A 195 -16.95 -21.25 9.15
CA ILE A 195 -17.31 -22.30 10.12
C ILE A 195 -16.21 -23.34 10.13
N MET A 196 -15.46 -23.38 11.23
CA MET A 196 -14.57 -24.49 11.55
C MET A 196 -15.26 -25.49 12.46
N SER A 197 -15.21 -26.76 12.10
CA SER A 197 -15.84 -27.85 12.85
C SER A 197 -14.89 -29.03 13.04
N THR A 198 -15.18 -29.87 14.03
CA THR A 198 -14.44 -31.11 14.28
C THR A 198 -14.89 -32.25 13.38
N SER A 199 -16.10 -32.18 12.83
CA SER A 199 -16.67 -33.19 11.93
C SER A 199 -17.84 -32.64 11.12
N ILE A 200 -18.20 -33.34 10.05
CA ILE A 200 -19.41 -33.08 9.26
C ILE A 200 -20.70 -33.17 10.08
N GLY A 201 -20.74 -34.03 11.11
CA GLY A 201 -21.88 -34.10 12.03
C GLY A 201 -22.08 -32.81 12.81
N ALA A 202 -21.00 -32.21 13.31
CA ALA A 202 -21.06 -30.92 14.00
C ALA A 202 -21.36 -29.75 13.05
N VAL A 203 -20.92 -29.81 11.79
CA VAL A 203 -21.36 -28.85 10.74
C VAL A 203 -22.87 -28.92 10.57
N ARG A 204 -23.40 -30.14 10.40
CA ARG A 204 -24.83 -30.38 10.21
C ARG A 204 -25.65 -29.85 11.38
N GLU A 205 -25.23 -30.08 12.62
CA GLU A 205 -25.88 -29.50 13.82
C GLU A 205 -25.86 -27.97 13.84
N HIS A 206 -24.73 -27.35 13.45
CA HIS A 206 -24.64 -25.89 13.36
C HIS A 206 -25.66 -25.34 12.36
N PHE A 207 -25.67 -25.85 11.12
CA PHE A 207 -26.63 -25.41 10.11
C PHE A 207 -28.06 -25.84 10.42
N TYR A 208 -28.28 -26.87 11.24
CA TYR A 208 -29.61 -27.22 11.73
C TYR A 208 -30.18 -26.10 12.62
N GLN A 209 -29.37 -25.55 13.52
CA GLN A 209 -29.76 -24.49 14.45
C GLN A 209 -29.79 -23.09 13.80
N VAL A 210 -29.00 -22.85 12.76
CA VAL A 210 -28.98 -21.57 12.05
C VAL A 210 -30.16 -21.46 11.08
N ASP A 211 -30.89 -20.34 11.17
CA ASP A 211 -31.87 -19.95 10.17
C ASP A 211 -31.14 -19.28 8.99
N LEU A 212 -30.79 -20.08 7.98
CA LEU A 212 -30.18 -19.60 6.74
C LEU A 212 -31.02 -18.57 5.98
N CYS A 213 -32.32 -18.49 6.28
CA CYS A 213 -33.14 -17.44 5.72
C CYS A 213 -32.79 -16.06 6.30
N MET A 214 -32.35 -15.99 7.56
CA MET A 214 -31.81 -14.75 8.14
C MET A 214 -30.49 -14.36 7.49
N LEU A 215 -29.66 -15.33 7.12
CA LEU A 215 -28.39 -15.09 6.43
C LEU A 215 -28.60 -14.55 5.01
N SER A 216 -29.68 -15.00 4.35
CA SER A 216 -30.12 -14.47 3.05
C SER A 216 -30.77 -13.07 3.14
N ARG A 217 -31.01 -12.56 4.37
CA ARG A 217 -31.51 -11.19 4.63
C ARG A 217 -30.39 -10.20 4.94
N LEU A 218 -29.14 -10.66 5.06
CA LEU A 218 -28.01 -9.74 5.07
C LEU A 218 -28.11 -8.92 3.78
N PRO A 219 -28.10 -7.58 3.86
CA PRO A 219 -28.19 -6.76 2.67
C PRO A 219 -27.12 -7.24 1.69
N PRO A 220 -27.45 -7.39 0.38
CA PRO A 220 -26.40 -7.63 -0.60
C PRO A 220 -25.32 -6.59 -0.36
N SER A 221 -24.05 -7.03 -0.40
CA SER A 221 -22.90 -6.14 -0.25
C SER A 221 -23.21 -4.87 -1.04
N PRO A 222 -23.17 -3.68 -0.41
CA PRO A 222 -23.61 -2.45 -1.07
C PRO A 222 -22.94 -2.40 -2.45
N PRO A 223 -23.67 -2.04 -3.52
CA PRO A 223 -23.08 -1.95 -4.85
C PRO A 223 -21.81 -1.13 -4.70
N SER A 224 -20.69 -1.71 -5.13
CA SER A 224 -19.39 -1.07 -5.05
C SER A 224 -19.55 0.37 -5.52
N SER A 225 -19.13 1.32 -4.69
CA SER A 225 -19.14 2.75 -4.99
C SER A 225 -18.74 2.96 -6.44
N PRO A 226 -19.38 3.87 -7.20
CA PRO A 226 -19.11 4.01 -8.63
C PRO A 226 -17.61 4.10 -8.85
N ALA A 227 -17.08 3.08 -9.52
CA ALA A 227 -15.65 2.88 -9.65
C ALA A 227 -15.03 4.12 -10.30
N CYS A 228 -13.89 4.54 -9.77
CA CYS A 228 -13.16 5.70 -10.26
C CYS A 228 -12.91 5.62 -11.76
N LEU A 229 -13.41 6.58 -12.53
CA LEU A 229 -13.22 6.65 -13.99
C LEU A 229 -11.97 7.44 -14.39
N VAL A 230 -11.06 7.65 -13.45
CA VAL A 230 -9.86 8.47 -13.67
C VAL A 230 -8.87 7.71 -14.51
N LYS A 231 -8.29 8.41 -15.49
CA LYS A 231 -7.14 7.90 -16.24
C LYS A 231 -5.90 7.99 -15.36
N ALA A 232 -5.56 6.89 -14.70
CA ALA A 232 -4.46 6.81 -13.75
C ALA A 232 -3.61 5.55 -13.97
N ASP A 233 -2.29 5.68 -13.87
CA ASP A 233 -1.37 4.56 -13.78
C ASP A 233 -0.90 4.48 -12.33
N ILE A 234 -1.24 3.39 -11.65
CA ILE A 234 -1.04 3.22 -10.22
C ILE A 234 -0.10 2.03 -10.01
N VAL A 235 0.95 2.21 -9.21
CA VAL A 235 1.83 1.10 -8.80
C VAL A 235 1.71 0.91 -7.30
N LEU A 236 1.27 -0.27 -6.88
CA LEU A 236 1.27 -0.65 -5.47
C LEU A 236 2.65 -1.25 -5.15
N VAL A 237 3.38 -0.59 -4.26
CA VAL A 237 4.70 -0.99 -3.77
C VAL A 237 4.53 -1.48 -2.34
N LEU A 238 4.47 -2.80 -2.18
CA LEU A 238 4.01 -3.44 -0.95
C LEU A 238 5.17 -4.12 -0.21
N ASP A 239 5.33 -3.78 1.05
CA ASP A 239 6.30 -4.41 1.94
C ASP A 239 5.91 -5.87 2.22
N ARG A 240 6.93 -6.73 2.18
CA ARG A 240 6.86 -8.17 2.36
C ARG A 240 8.02 -8.67 3.22
N SER A 241 8.65 -7.77 3.96
CA SER A 241 9.74 -8.06 4.91
C SER A 241 9.27 -8.89 6.08
N GLY A 242 10.18 -9.57 6.79
CA GLY A 242 9.83 -10.49 7.86
C GLY A 242 9.04 -9.87 9.02
N SER A 243 9.03 -8.54 9.16
CA SER A 243 8.24 -7.82 10.16
C SER A 243 6.74 -7.81 9.86
N VAL A 244 6.32 -7.89 8.58
CA VAL A 244 4.91 -8.02 8.21
C VAL A 244 4.38 -9.46 8.30
N ALA A 245 5.18 -10.40 8.80
CA ALA A 245 4.76 -11.77 9.00
C ALA A 245 3.54 -11.87 9.94
N GLY A 246 2.46 -12.48 9.46
CA GLY A 246 1.18 -12.58 10.14
C GLY A 246 0.12 -11.57 9.68
N VAL A 247 0.48 -10.54 8.89
CA VAL A 247 -0.46 -9.55 8.33
C VAL A 247 -0.35 -9.43 6.80
N GLU A 248 0.34 -10.34 6.13
CA GLU A 248 0.54 -10.31 4.67
C GLU A 248 -0.79 -10.40 3.92
N GLN A 249 -1.73 -11.20 4.44
CA GLN A 249 -3.06 -11.33 3.85
C GLN A 249 -3.87 -10.06 4.00
N ASP A 250 -3.69 -9.31 5.09
CA ASP A 250 -4.33 -8.02 5.28
C ASP A 250 -3.75 -6.96 4.34
N ILE A 251 -2.45 -6.98 4.10
CA ILE A 251 -1.79 -6.13 3.09
C ILE A 251 -2.31 -6.44 1.69
N ALA A 252 -2.40 -7.73 1.32
CA ALA A 252 -2.94 -8.15 0.02
C ALA A 252 -4.42 -7.75 -0.14
N ALA A 253 -5.24 -7.96 0.90
CA ALA A 253 -6.64 -7.60 0.86
C ALA A 253 -6.84 -6.07 0.83
N PHE A 254 -6.01 -5.29 1.52
CA PHE A 254 -6.00 -3.83 1.36
C PHE A 254 -5.59 -3.39 -0.05
N GLY A 255 -4.57 -4.02 -0.65
CA GLY A 255 -4.20 -3.79 -2.05
C GLY A 255 -5.37 -4.04 -3.00
N LEU A 256 -6.16 -5.09 -2.75
CA LEU A 256 -7.38 -5.37 -3.50
C LEU A 256 -8.48 -4.32 -3.28
N GLU A 257 -8.72 -3.91 -2.04
CA GLU A 257 -9.67 -2.85 -1.70
C GLU A 257 -9.32 -1.54 -2.43
N LEU A 258 -8.03 -1.20 -2.50
CA LEU A 258 -7.53 -0.06 -3.26
C LEU A 258 -7.79 -0.20 -4.76
N MET A 259 -7.43 -1.34 -5.36
CA MET A 259 -7.68 -1.59 -6.78
C MET A 259 -9.18 -1.52 -7.12
N ASN A 260 -10.03 -2.06 -6.26
CA ASN A 260 -11.47 -2.12 -6.46
C ASN A 260 -12.18 -0.75 -6.35
N LYS A 261 -11.49 0.28 -5.85
CA LYS A 261 -12.00 1.67 -5.91
C LYS A 261 -11.90 2.25 -7.33
N PHE A 262 -11.09 1.67 -8.21
CA PHE A 262 -10.90 2.16 -9.58
C PHE A 262 -11.54 1.24 -10.62
N GLN A 263 -12.05 1.81 -11.71
CA GLN A 263 -12.38 1.03 -12.89
C GLN A 263 -11.10 0.77 -13.68
N LEU A 264 -10.71 -0.50 -13.80
CA LEU A 264 -9.54 -0.84 -14.61
C LEU A 264 -9.88 -0.86 -16.10
N GLY A 265 -9.05 -0.21 -16.92
CA GLY A 265 -9.28 -0.08 -18.35
C GLY A 265 -8.27 0.85 -19.05
N GLU A 266 -8.19 0.72 -20.37
CA GLU A 266 -7.22 1.46 -21.20
C GLU A 266 -7.39 2.99 -21.16
N GLU A 267 -8.59 3.47 -20.88
CA GLU A 267 -8.91 4.90 -20.74
C GLU A 267 -9.24 5.31 -19.28
N THR A 268 -9.14 4.35 -18.34
CA THR A 268 -9.36 4.56 -16.90
C THR A 268 -8.10 4.14 -16.15
N ALA A 269 -8.18 3.40 -15.04
CA ALA A 269 -7.01 3.03 -14.26
C ALA A 269 -6.26 1.81 -14.85
N LYS A 270 -4.93 1.80 -14.71
CA LYS A 270 -4.08 0.61 -14.84
C LYS A 270 -3.32 0.43 -13.54
N VAL A 271 -3.11 -0.81 -13.13
CA VAL A 271 -2.41 -1.12 -11.88
C VAL A 271 -1.22 -2.03 -12.15
N GLY A 272 -0.07 -1.68 -11.58
CA GLY A 272 1.12 -2.52 -11.48
C GLY A 272 1.39 -2.90 -10.03
N LEU A 273 2.12 -3.99 -9.84
CA LEU A 273 2.43 -4.55 -8.53
C LEU A 273 3.95 -4.72 -8.37
N VAL A 274 4.45 -4.22 -7.24
CA VAL A 274 5.82 -4.37 -6.78
C VAL A 274 5.74 -4.84 -5.33
N HIS A 275 6.56 -5.81 -4.98
CA HIS A 275 6.80 -6.17 -3.59
C HIS A 275 8.28 -6.00 -3.25
N PHE A 276 8.58 -5.77 -1.98
CA PHE A 276 9.96 -5.65 -1.52
C PHE A 276 10.17 -6.26 -0.13
N SER A 277 11.34 -6.86 0.05
CA SER A 277 11.90 -7.25 1.35
C SER A 277 13.40 -6.98 1.34
N ASP A 278 14.24 -8.02 1.26
CA ASP A 278 15.68 -7.90 0.98
C ASP A 278 15.94 -7.34 -0.42
N VAL A 279 15.04 -7.67 -1.35
CA VAL A 279 15.10 -7.26 -2.75
C VAL A 279 13.70 -6.81 -3.18
N ALA A 280 13.64 -5.80 -4.04
CA ALA A 280 12.40 -5.39 -4.68
C ALA A 280 12.22 -6.06 -6.04
N THR A 281 11.01 -6.57 -6.30
CA THR A 281 10.67 -7.28 -7.54
C THR A 281 9.36 -6.74 -8.12
N ILE A 282 9.32 -6.59 -9.44
CA ILE A 282 8.10 -6.27 -10.18
C ILE A 282 7.35 -7.58 -10.39
N THR A 283 6.18 -7.72 -9.77
CA THR A 283 5.34 -8.92 -9.89
C THR A 283 4.28 -8.74 -10.99
N SER A 284 3.91 -7.51 -11.30
CA SER A 284 3.06 -7.17 -12.44
C SER A 284 3.40 -5.79 -13.01
N ASP A 285 3.63 -5.70 -14.32
CA ASP A 285 3.59 -4.42 -15.03
C ASP A 285 2.16 -3.83 -15.02
N LEU A 286 1.99 -2.60 -15.52
CA LEU A 286 0.67 -1.95 -15.61
C LEU A 286 -0.32 -2.81 -16.41
N SER A 287 -1.38 -3.25 -15.74
CA SER A 287 -2.40 -4.15 -16.28
C SER A 287 -3.82 -3.64 -16.01
N THR A 288 -4.76 -4.06 -16.85
CA THR A 288 -6.20 -3.90 -16.64
C THR A 288 -6.88 -5.21 -16.25
N ASP A 289 -6.14 -6.32 -16.23
CA ASP A 289 -6.65 -7.65 -15.91
C ASP A 289 -6.71 -7.84 -14.38
N LEU A 290 -7.85 -7.46 -13.82
CA LEU A 290 -8.11 -7.56 -12.38
C LEU A 290 -7.94 -9.00 -11.85
N TYR A 291 -8.33 -10.02 -12.64
CA TYR A 291 -8.19 -11.41 -12.21
C TYR A 291 -6.71 -11.76 -12.02
N THR A 292 -5.88 -11.50 -13.03
CA THR A 292 -4.43 -11.78 -12.95
C THR A 292 -3.73 -10.94 -11.88
N LEU A 293 -4.16 -9.70 -11.66
CA LEU A 293 -3.63 -8.84 -10.60
C LEU A 293 -3.93 -9.43 -9.21
N ILE A 294 -5.17 -9.87 -8.96
CA ILE A 294 -5.54 -10.52 -7.70
C ILE A 294 -4.74 -11.80 -7.49
N GLN A 295 -4.64 -12.66 -8.50
CA GLN A 295 -3.83 -13.88 -8.38
C GLN A 295 -2.38 -13.55 -8.05
N THR A 296 -1.80 -12.54 -8.69
CA THR A 296 -0.42 -12.11 -8.42
C THR A 296 -0.26 -11.54 -7.01
N LEU A 297 -1.21 -10.74 -6.54
CA LEU A 297 -1.17 -10.08 -5.23
C LEU A 297 -1.13 -11.09 -4.07
N TYR A 298 -1.79 -12.23 -4.21
CA TYR A 298 -1.88 -13.26 -3.16
C TYR A 298 -0.86 -14.42 -3.32
N ARG A 299 -0.35 -14.69 -4.52
CA ARG A 299 0.47 -15.89 -4.85
C ARG A 299 1.87 -15.93 -4.22
N GLU A 300 2.31 -14.87 -3.56
CA GLU A 300 3.68 -14.75 -3.06
C GLU A 300 3.86 -15.45 -1.69
N ALA A 301 4.82 -16.38 -1.62
CA ALA A 301 5.03 -17.28 -0.48
C ALA A 301 5.73 -16.65 0.76
N GLY A 302 4.97 -16.16 1.75
CA GLY A 302 5.45 -15.78 3.09
C GLY A 302 6.32 -14.52 3.17
N ALA A 303 6.20 -13.75 4.25
CA ALA A 303 7.07 -12.59 4.49
C ALA A 303 8.35 -12.98 5.25
N ASP A 304 9.49 -12.50 4.75
CA ASP A 304 10.81 -12.80 5.30
C ASP A 304 11.83 -11.70 4.97
N GLY A 305 13.02 -11.81 5.56
CA GLY A 305 14.12 -10.88 5.29
C GLY A 305 13.94 -9.51 5.92
N TRP A 306 14.72 -8.57 5.41
CA TRP A 306 14.81 -7.18 5.81
C TRP A 306 13.97 -6.29 4.86
N THR A 307 14.18 -4.98 4.90
CA THR A 307 13.31 -3.99 4.24
C THR A 307 14.12 -3.04 3.34
N THR A 308 13.86 -3.06 2.03
CA THR A 308 14.42 -2.13 1.02
C THR A 308 13.34 -1.23 0.42
N ILE A 309 13.06 -0.11 1.09
CA ILE A 309 12.07 0.88 0.62
C ILE A 309 12.57 1.53 -0.68
N SER A 310 13.86 1.90 -0.74
CA SER A 310 14.48 2.47 -1.93
C SER A 310 14.42 1.52 -3.12
N GLY A 311 14.66 0.22 -2.92
CA GLY A 311 14.49 -0.77 -3.98
C GLY A 311 13.03 -0.83 -4.46
N GLY A 312 12.07 -0.81 -3.54
CA GLY A 312 10.64 -0.78 -3.87
C GLY A 312 10.27 0.44 -4.72
N LEU A 313 10.73 1.63 -4.31
CA LEU A 313 10.53 2.89 -5.04
C LEU A 313 11.21 2.88 -6.42
N GLU A 314 12.42 2.32 -6.54
CA GLU A 314 13.11 2.14 -7.82
C GLU A 314 12.27 1.26 -8.76
N LYS A 315 11.78 0.11 -8.30
CA LYS A 315 10.93 -0.77 -9.11
C LYS A 315 9.58 -0.15 -9.42
N GLY A 316 9.00 0.60 -8.49
CA GLY A 316 7.79 1.39 -8.73
C GLY A 316 7.99 2.38 -9.89
N LEU A 317 9.11 3.10 -9.89
CA LEU A 317 9.48 4.02 -10.97
C LEU A 317 9.73 3.27 -12.29
N GLN A 318 10.36 2.10 -12.24
CA GLN A 318 10.58 1.27 -13.43
C GLN A 318 9.26 0.86 -14.09
N VAL A 319 8.24 0.49 -13.31
CA VAL A 319 6.90 0.18 -13.83
C VAL A 319 6.22 1.42 -14.41
N ILE A 320 6.24 2.55 -13.69
CA ILE A 320 5.53 3.77 -14.10
C ILE A 320 6.19 4.49 -15.29
N THR A 321 7.47 4.20 -15.57
CA THR A 321 8.17 4.71 -16.77
C THR A 321 8.32 3.65 -17.85
N GLY A 322 7.87 2.43 -17.57
CA GLY A 322 7.97 1.27 -18.43
C GLY A 322 6.89 1.20 -19.51
N ALA A 323 6.83 0.05 -20.17
CA ALA A 323 5.85 -0.21 -21.20
C ALA A 323 4.43 -0.27 -20.61
N GLY A 324 3.47 0.37 -21.28
CA GLY A 324 2.07 0.41 -20.84
C GLY A 324 1.68 1.64 -20.02
N SER A 325 2.66 2.40 -19.53
CA SER A 325 2.47 3.71 -18.90
C SER A 325 2.05 4.78 -19.92
N ARG A 326 1.21 5.71 -19.46
CA ARG A 326 0.51 6.71 -20.24
C ARG A 326 0.89 8.10 -19.72
N ALA A 327 1.52 8.89 -20.59
CA ALA A 327 1.97 10.24 -20.24
C ALA A 327 0.82 11.22 -19.94
N ASP A 328 -0.40 10.93 -20.42
CA ASP A 328 -1.62 11.69 -20.17
C ASP A 328 -2.41 11.19 -18.95
N ALA A 329 -1.98 10.09 -18.31
CA ALA A 329 -2.58 9.57 -17.09
C ALA A 329 -1.95 10.18 -15.83
N GLN A 330 -2.69 10.20 -14.73
CA GLN A 330 -2.14 10.49 -13.42
C GLN A 330 -1.25 9.32 -12.99
N GLN A 331 0.03 9.59 -12.74
CA GLN A 331 1.00 8.57 -12.34
C GLN A 331 1.17 8.56 -10.82
N ILE A 332 0.90 7.42 -10.19
CA ILE A 332 0.84 7.28 -8.74
C ILE A 332 1.65 6.05 -8.32
N ILE A 333 2.53 6.23 -7.34
CA ILE A 333 3.17 5.14 -6.61
C ILE A 333 2.61 5.16 -5.19
N LEU A 334 2.02 4.06 -4.76
CA LEU A 334 1.53 3.89 -3.39
C LEU A 334 2.45 2.90 -2.68
N LEU A 335 3.27 3.43 -1.78
CA LEU A 335 4.15 2.68 -0.90
C LEU A 335 3.40 2.30 0.37
N LEU A 336 3.48 1.03 0.77
CA LEU A 336 3.01 0.56 2.07
C LEU A 336 4.13 -0.21 2.77
N THR A 337 4.50 0.20 3.99
CA THR A 337 5.54 -0.44 4.82
C THR A 337 5.17 -0.50 6.29
N ASP A 338 5.69 -1.49 7.02
CA ASP A 338 5.56 -1.57 8.48
C ASP A 338 6.82 -1.12 9.23
N GLY A 339 7.86 -0.70 8.50
CA GLY A 339 9.19 -0.51 9.06
C GLY A 339 10.03 0.57 8.40
N GLU A 340 11.31 0.50 8.72
CA GLU A 340 12.36 1.42 8.26
C GLU A 340 13.21 0.75 7.20
N GLN A 341 13.92 1.53 6.41
CA GLN A 341 14.91 0.97 5.51
C GLN A 341 16.05 0.33 6.31
N THR A 342 16.33 -0.95 6.02
CA THR A 342 17.36 -1.74 6.70
C THR A 342 18.37 -2.37 5.73
N ILE A 343 18.07 -2.38 4.43
CA ILE A 343 18.95 -2.83 3.36
C ILE A 343 19.28 -1.65 2.43
N ASP A 344 20.46 -1.71 1.80
CA ASP A 344 20.99 -0.69 0.89
C ASP A 344 21.15 0.71 1.52
N GLY A 345 21.15 0.81 2.85
CA GLY A 345 21.38 2.05 3.60
C GLY A 345 20.39 2.21 4.74
N ASP A 346 19.98 3.47 4.97
CA ASP A 346 19.02 3.86 6.00
C ASP A 346 17.86 4.67 5.38
N ASP A 347 17.03 5.26 6.23
CA ASP A 347 15.90 6.10 5.80
C ASP A 347 16.32 7.26 4.88
N ASN A 348 17.55 7.80 4.98
CA ASN A 348 18.00 8.84 4.07
C ASN A 348 18.20 8.31 2.65
N THR A 349 18.59 7.04 2.49
CA THR A 349 18.62 6.39 1.18
C THR A 349 17.21 6.29 0.58
N ALA A 350 16.22 5.89 1.38
CA ALA A 350 14.83 5.83 0.94
C ALA A 350 14.30 7.22 0.53
N ILE A 351 14.62 8.26 1.31
CA ILE A 351 14.24 9.65 1.03
C ILE A 351 14.90 10.16 -0.25
N ALA A 352 16.21 9.92 -0.43
CA ALA A 352 16.92 10.32 -1.64
C ALA A 352 16.34 9.64 -2.89
N GLN A 353 16.00 8.35 -2.81
CA GLN A 353 15.33 7.64 -3.89
C GLN A 353 13.93 8.21 -4.15
N ALA A 354 13.15 8.51 -3.12
CA ALA A 354 11.84 9.14 -3.28
C ALA A 354 11.94 10.51 -3.96
N ALA A 355 12.94 11.33 -3.62
CA ALA A 355 13.22 12.59 -4.30
C ALA A 355 13.52 12.38 -5.79
N HIS A 356 14.31 11.35 -6.12
CA HIS A 356 14.55 10.95 -7.51
C HIS A 356 13.24 10.56 -8.22
N VAL A 357 12.41 9.70 -7.62
CA VAL A 357 11.12 9.27 -8.18
C VAL A 357 10.20 10.49 -8.42
N LYS A 358 10.05 11.37 -7.42
CA LYS A 358 9.26 12.61 -7.54
C LYS A 358 9.75 13.49 -8.70
N SER A 359 11.06 13.59 -8.91
CA SER A 359 11.66 14.36 -10.02
C SER A 359 11.28 13.83 -11.41
N GLN A 360 10.88 12.56 -11.53
CA GLN A 360 10.46 11.96 -12.80
C GLN A 360 8.97 12.20 -13.12
N GLY A 361 8.18 12.72 -12.17
CA GLY A 361 6.78 13.12 -12.39
C GLY A 361 5.69 12.34 -11.63
N PRO A 362 5.86 11.06 -11.22
CA PRO A 362 4.87 10.37 -10.40
C PRO A 362 4.72 10.99 -9.01
N SER A 363 3.49 10.97 -8.49
CA SER A 363 3.21 11.28 -7.08
C SER A 363 3.40 10.03 -6.22
N ILE A 364 3.93 10.19 -5.02
CA ILE A 364 4.13 9.10 -4.05
C ILE A 364 3.15 9.28 -2.89
N PHE A 365 2.32 8.26 -2.64
CA PHE A 365 1.59 8.08 -1.39
C PHE A 365 2.39 7.15 -0.49
N ALA A 366 2.80 7.62 0.68
CA ALA A 366 3.55 6.85 1.66
C ALA A 366 2.62 6.43 2.81
N LEU A 367 2.35 5.13 2.91
CA LEU A 367 1.55 4.54 3.96
C LEU A 367 2.46 3.74 4.89
N GLY A 368 2.33 3.97 6.19
CA GLY A 368 3.15 3.29 7.18
C GLY A 368 2.36 2.83 8.40
N PHE A 369 2.73 1.69 8.94
CA PHE A 369 2.30 1.24 10.25
C PHE A 369 3.47 0.66 11.04
N GLY A 370 3.24 0.10 12.22
CA GLY A 370 4.30 -0.56 12.99
C GLY A 370 5.44 0.38 13.38
N THR A 371 6.67 0.00 13.02
CA THR A 371 7.90 0.72 13.34
C THR A 371 8.23 1.83 12.33
N ALA A 372 7.52 1.94 11.21
CA ALA A 372 7.73 3.00 10.22
C ALA A 372 7.74 4.41 10.85
N LYS A 373 8.71 5.26 10.51
CA LYS A 373 8.82 6.63 11.05
C LYS A 373 7.97 7.61 10.27
N ALA A 374 7.17 8.43 10.97
CA ALA A 374 6.34 9.46 10.35
C ALA A 374 7.18 10.42 9.50
N ALA A 375 8.25 10.96 10.06
CA ALA A 375 9.15 11.89 9.35
C ALA A 375 9.74 11.29 8.06
N THR A 376 10.05 9.99 8.05
CA THR A 376 10.54 9.31 6.84
C THR A 376 9.43 9.19 5.79
N LEU A 377 8.21 8.83 6.20
CA LEU A 377 7.06 8.74 5.31
C LEU A 377 6.68 10.12 4.74
N ASP A 378 6.71 11.17 5.56
CA ASP A 378 6.44 12.55 5.17
C ASP A 378 7.45 13.02 4.10
N ALA A 379 8.74 12.72 4.30
CA ALA A 379 9.79 13.05 3.34
C ALA A 379 9.72 12.24 2.03
N ILE A 380 9.24 10.99 2.10
CA ILE A 380 9.01 10.14 0.92
C ILE A 380 7.78 10.62 0.12
N ALA A 381 6.70 10.98 0.81
CA ALA A 381 5.45 11.40 0.21
C ALA A 381 5.60 12.64 -0.69
N SER A 382 4.64 12.81 -1.60
CA SER A 382 4.51 14.05 -2.39
C SER A 382 3.71 15.12 -1.65
N ASP A 383 3.84 16.37 -2.06
CA ASP A 383 3.15 17.47 -1.38
C ASP A 383 1.65 17.56 -1.73
N PRO A 384 0.80 17.99 -0.78
CA PRO A 384 1.15 18.20 0.63
C PRO A 384 1.19 16.87 1.39
N ASP A 385 2.24 16.68 2.19
CA ASP A 385 2.44 15.51 3.07
C ASP A 385 1.20 15.17 3.92
N SER A 386 0.45 16.17 4.39
CA SER A 386 -0.82 16.04 5.11
C SER A 386 -1.90 15.20 4.41
N ILE A 387 -1.74 14.93 3.11
CA ILE A 387 -2.65 14.12 2.28
C ILE A 387 -1.96 12.84 1.80
N PHE A 388 -0.67 12.91 1.45
CA PHE A 388 0.05 11.81 0.81
C PHE A 388 0.84 10.94 1.79
N SER A 389 1.01 11.36 3.04
CA SER A 389 1.66 10.61 4.10
C SER A 389 0.67 10.20 5.17
N ILE A 390 0.54 8.89 5.42
CA ILE A 390 -0.35 8.36 6.44
C ILE A 390 0.44 7.35 7.26
N LYS A 391 0.68 7.70 8.54
CA LYS A 391 1.15 6.76 9.54
C LYS A 391 0.00 6.35 10.47
N SER A 392 -0.14 5.04 10.68
CA SER A 392 -1.09 4.49 11.64
C SER A 392 -0.46 3.41 12.53
N THR A 393 -1.26 2.81 13.42
CA THR A 393 -0.79 1.77 14.36
C THR A 393 -0.84 0.37 13.77
N SER A 394 -1.74 0.12 12.82
CA SER A 394 -1.95 -1.17 12.17
C SER A 394 -2.49 -0.98 10.75
N ILE A 395 -2.41 -2.04 9.95
CA ILE A 395 -3.00 -2.07 8.60
C ILE A 395 -4.52 -1.84 8.63
N ASN A 396 -5.24 -2.32 9.65
CA ASN A 396 -6.68 -2.09 9.77
C ASN A 396 -7.01 -0.61 9.99
N SER A 397 -6.21 0.09 10.78
CA SER A 397 -6.37 1.54 10.96
C SER A 397 -6.04 2.33 9.67
N ILE A 398 -5.18 1.79 8.79
CA ILE A 398 -4.96 2.35 7.44
C ILE A 398 -6.18 2.10 6.55
N ARG A 399 -6.75 0.88 6.58
CA ARG A 399 -7.98 0.54 5.85
C ARG A 399 -9.14 1.44 6.21
N ASP A 400 -9.37 1.64 7.52
CA ASP A 400 -10.43 2.51 8.04
C ASP A 400 -10.31 3.96 7.50
N TYR A 401 -9.07 4.46 7.34
CA TYR A 401 -8.83 5.78 6.75
C TYR A 401 -9.32 5.81 5.29
N PHE A 402 -9.05 4.77 4.51
CA PHE A 402 -9.42 4.70 3.10
C PHE A 402 -10.87 4.30 2.86
N ASP A 403 -11.56 3.72 3.83
CA ASP A 403 -13.02 3.51 3.78
C ASP A 403 -13.78 4.83 3.83
N GLY A 404 -13.27 5.83 4.56
CA GLY A 404 -13.81 7.19 4.60
C GLY A 404 -13.24 8.14 3.55
N ALA A 405 -12.05 7.85 3.00
CA ALA A 405 -11.39 8.72 2.02
C ALA A 405 -11.84 8.43 0.59
N ASP A 406 -12.14 9.50 -0.16
CA ASP A 406 -12.40 9.39 -1.59
C ASP A 406 -11.06 9.36 -2.35
N LEU A 407 -10.51 8.16 -2.54
CA LEU A 407 -9.31 7.94 -3.36
C LEU A 407 -9.45 8.47 -4.80
N CYS A 408 -10.68 8.61 -5.32
CA CYS A 408 -10.89 9.31 -6.57
C CYS A 408 -10.57 10.79 -6.46
N THR A 409 -10.94 11.45 -5.37
CA THR A 409 -10.55 12.86 -5.17
C THR A 409 -9.04 13.03 -5.06
N LEU A 410 -8.33 12.03 -4.53
CA LEU A 410 -6.87 12.02 -4.49
C LEU A 410 -6.25 11.81 -5.87
N ALA A 411 -6.78 10.86 -6.65
CA ALA A 411 -6.33 10.58 -8.02
C ALA A 411 -6.79 11.63 -9.05
N THR A 412 -7.89 12.36 -8.78
CA THR A 412 -8.36 13.51 -9.56
C THR A 412 -7.89 14.85 -9.01
N SER A 413 -7.23 14.85 -7.83
CA SER A 413 -6.70 16.06 -7.24
C SER A 413 -5.84 16.70 -8.32
N PRO A 414 -6.10 17.97 -8.69
CA PRO A 414 -5.41 18.57 -9.81
C PRO A 414 -3.94 18.32 -9.62
N ARG A 415 -3.34 17.63 -10.60
CA ARG A 415 -1.89 17.60 -10.78
C ARG A 415 -1.43 19.01 -10.40
N LEU A 416 -0.66 19.19 -9.32
CA LEU A 416 0.29 20.29 -9.37
C LEU A 416 1.01 19.98 -10.67
N PRO A 417 0.83 20.80 -11.72
CA PRO A 417 1.34 20.47 -13.04
C PRO A 417 2.76 19.96 -12.86
N PRO A 418 3.17 18.91 -13.61
CA PRO A 418 4.55 18.46 -13.49
C PRO A 418 5.36 19.74 -13.65
N PRO A 419 6.28 20.06 -12.72
CA PRO A 419 6.95 21.35 -12.76
C PRO A 419 7.39 21.52 -14.21
N PRO A 420 6.85 22.52 -14.94
CA PRO A 420 7.13 22.66 -16.36
C PRO A 420 8.63 22.55 -16.47
N PRO A 421 9.19 21.70 -17.36
CA PRO A 421 10.60 21.28 -17.33
C PRO A 421 11.41 22.51 -16.97
N SER A 422 11.91 22.54 -15.72
CA SER A 422 12.11 23.79 -14.95
C SER A 422 12.61 24.83 -15.92
N THR A 423 11.71 25.72 -16.36
CA THR A 423 12.10 26.72 -17.34
C THR A 423 12.94 27.65 -16.51
N ALA A 424 14.23 27.33 -16.46
CA ALA A 424 15.16 27.86 -15.51
C ALA A 424 15.03 29.38 -15.60
N CYS A 425 14.84 30.03 -14.46
CA CYS A 425 14.39 31.41 -14.40
C CYS A 425 15.27 32.28 -15.32
N SER A 426 14.73 32.74 -16.45
CA SER A 426 15.47 33.45 -17.50
C SER A 426 15.62 34.95 -17.19
N ILE A 427 15.79 35.31 -15.92
CA ILE A 427 16.11 36.68 -15.53
C ILE A 427 17.57 36.97 -15.89
N LYS A 428 17.82 38.18 -16.39
CA LYS A 428 19.19 38.67 -16.55
C LYS A 428 19.62 39.28 -15.22
N ALA A 429 20.33 38.50 -14.42
CA ALA A 429 20.74 38.87 -13.07
C ALA A 429 22.16 38.40 -12.75
N ASP A 430 22.86 39.15 -11.92
CA ASP A 430 24.11 38.74 -11.29
C ASP A 430 23.77 38.35 -9.84
N ILE A 431 23.98 37.08 -9.52
CA ILE A 431 23.55 36.46 -8.27
C ILE A 431 24.79 36.03 -7.49
N VAL A 432 24.84 36.31 -6.19
CA VAL A 432 25.88 35.77 -5.30
C VAL A 432 25.25 34.95 -4.21
N LEU A 433 25.68 33.69 -4.11
CA LEU A 433 25.37 32.85 -2.95
C LEU A 433 26.46 33.07 -1.90
N ILE A 434 26.04 33.50 -0.72
CA ILE A 434 26.88 33.84 0.43
C ILE A 434 26.57 32.80 1.52
N LEU A 435 27.44 31.80 1.64
CA LEU A 435 27.18 30.59 2.41
C LEU A 435 28.00 30.58 3.70
N ASP A 436 27.32 30.35 4.82
CA ASP A 436 27.98 30.21 6.11
C ASP A 436 28.79 28.93 6.19
N ARG A 437 29.95 29.07 6.84
CA ARG A 437 30.95 28.04 7.01
C ARG A 437 31.64 28.12 8.37
N SER A 438 30.99 28.79 9.31
CA SER A 438 31.37 28.82 10.72
C SER A 438 31.36 27.42 11.34
N GLY A 439 32.05 27.25 12.46
CA GLY A 439 32.07 25.95 13.16
C GLY A 439 30.70 25.49 13.67
N SER A 440 29.66 26.34 13.65
CA SER A 440 28.29 25.99 14.02
C SER A 440 27.59 25.13 12.96
N VAL A 441 27.92 25.32 11.67
CA VAL A 441 27.39 24.48 10.57
C VAL A 441 28.16 23.17 10.37
N ALA A 442 29.08 22.84 11.27
CA ALA A 442 29.85 21.60 11.19
C ALA A 442 28.92 20.37 11.29
N GLY A 443 28.94 19.51 10.27
CA GLY A 443 28.07 18.35 10.14
C GLY A 443 26.91 18.51 9.15
N VAL A 444 26.63 19.74 8.67
CA VAL A 444 25.57 20.03 7.67
C VAL A 444 26.12 20.77 6.44
N GLU A 445 27.44 20.82 6.25
CA GLU A 445 28.07 21.57 5.15
C GLU A 445 27.67 21.03 3.78
N GLN A 446 27.48 19.71 3.67
CA GLN A 446 27.04 19.06 2.43
C GLN A 446 25.60 19.42 2.10
N ASP A 447 24.74 19.62 3.10
CA ASP A 447 23.35 20.05 2.89
C ASP A 447 23.29 21.50 2.42
N ILE A 448 24.15 22.38 2.98
CA ILE A 448 24.32 23.77 2.53
C ILE A 448 24.82 23.83 1.08
N ALA A 449 25.81 22.99 0.73
CA ALA A 449 26.33 22.89 -0.63
C ALA A 449 25.27 22.35 -1.61
N ALA A 450 24.51 21.32 -1.20
CA ALA A 450 23.41 20.77 -1.97
C ALA A 450 22.31 21.80 -2.22
N PHE A 451 21.88 22.52 -1.19
CA PHE A 451 20.92 23.63 -1.31
C PHE A 451 21.43 24.72 -2.26
N GLY A 452 22.69 25.13 -2.13
CA GLY A 452 23.32 26.09 -3.04
C GLY A 452 23.29 25.62 -4.49
N LEU A 453 23.56 24.33 -4.74
CA LEU A 453 23.50 23.74 -6.07
C LEU A 453 22.07 23.65 -6.60
N GLU A 454 21.10 23.28 -5.75
CA GLU A 454 19.68 23.27 -6.10
C GLU A 454 19.20 24.66 -6.53
N LEU A 455 19.60 25.71 -5.79
CA LEU A 455 19.31 27.10 -6.14
C LEU A 455 19.92 27.47 -7.49
N ILE A 456 21.19 27.14 -7.74
CA ILE A 456 21.85 27.38 -9.04
C ILE A 456 21.05 26.74 -10.17
N ASN A 457 20.60 25.49 -9.97
CA ASN A 457 19.84 24.75 -10.97
C ASN A 457 18.43 25.32 -11.22
N LYS A 458 17.92 26.23 -10.38
CA LYS A 458 16.67 26.97 -10.66
C LYS A 458 16.85 28.08 -11.71
N PHE A 459 18.07 28.51 -12.01
CA PHE A 459 18.35 29.62 -12.92
C PHE A 459 18.95 29.16 -14.25
N GLN A 460 18.55 29.83 -15.34
CA GLN A 460 19.24 29.64 -16.62
C GLN A 460 20.53 30.44 -16.58
N LEU A 461 21.69 29.78 -16.63
CA LEU A 461 22.96 30.48 -16.67
C LEU A 461 23.40 30.77 -18.11
N GLY A 462 23.83 32.01 -18.36
CA GLY A 462 24.30 32.41 -19.69
C GLY A 462 24.50 33.91 -19.85
N GLU A 463 25.13 34.32 -20.95
CA GLU A 463 25.45 35.72 -21.25
C GLU A 463 24.21 36.63 -21.29
N GLY A 464 23.09 36.09 -21.78
CA GLY A 464 21.78 36.75 -21.82
C GLY A 464 20.87 36.47 -20.61
N ALA A 465 21.32 35.68 -19.64
CA ALA A 465 20.53 35.20 -18.50
C ALA A 465 21.30 35.40 -17.18
N ALA A 466 21.15 34.52 -16.19
CA ALA A 466 21.78 34.67 -14.89
C ALA A 466 23.29 34.31 -14.92
N GLN A 467 24.04 34.89 -13.99
CA GLN A 467 25.41 34.49 -13.65
C GLN A 467 25.50 34.35 -12.13
N VAL A 468 26.24 33.34 -11.65
CA VAL A 468 26.33 33.05 -10.21
C VAL A 468 27.77 33.14 -9.74
N GLY A 469 27.99 33.87 -8.64
CA GLY A 469 29.22 33.87 -7.85
C GLY A 469 29.01 33.21 -6.50
N LEU A 470 30.10 32.76 -5.89
CA LEU A 470 30.10 32.03 -4.62
C LEU A 470 31.03 32.71 -3.63
N VAL A 471 30.52 32.96 -2.43
CA VAL A 471 31.27 33.45 -1.28
C VAL A 471 30.95 32.51 -0.12
N HIS A 472 31.98 32.06 0.59
CA HIS A 472 31.78 31.51 1.91
C HIS A 472 32.27 32.46 2.97
N PHE A 473 31.80 32.29 4.20
CA PHE A 473 32.32 33.05 5.33
C PHE A 473 32.38 32.23 6.61
N ASN A 474 33.42 32.51 7.40
CA ASN A 474 33.55 32.11 8.79
C ASN A 474 34.03 33.33 9.60
N ASN A 475 35.17 33.24 10.28
CA ASN A 475 35.91 34.38 10.82
C ASN A 475 36.16 35.47 9.76
N VAL A 476 36.39 35.04 8.53
CA VAL A 476 36.64 35.88 7.35
C VAL A 476 35.82 35.37 6.18
N ALA A 477 35.46 36.26 5.26
CA ALA A 477 34.79 35.86 4.03
C ALA A 477 35.81 35.69 2.90
N SER A 478 35.65 34.66 2.08
CA SER A 478 36.47 34.42 0.91
C SER A 478 35.61 34.19 -0.32
N ILE A 479 36.04 34.73 -1.45
CA ILE A 479 35.39 34.53 -2.74
C ILE A 479 35.85 33.19 -3.31
N THR A 480 34.96 32.20 -3.31
CA THR A 480 35.20 30.88 -3.90
C THR A 480 35.04 30.92 -5.41
N SER A 481 34.10 31.71 -5.92
CA SER A 481 33.92 31.94 -7.36
C SER A 481 33.48 33.36 -7.66
N TRP A 482 34.12 33.97 -8.65
CA TRP A 482 33.55 35.11 -9.37
C TRP A 482 32.31 34.68 -10.17
N LEU A 483 31.59 35.65 -10.74
CA LEU A 483 30.40 35.39 -11.56
C LEU A 483 30.73 34.44 -12.72
N SER A 484 30.03 33.31 -12.76
CA SER A 484 30.22 32.24 -13.74
C SER A 484 28.89 31.77 -14.29
N THR A 485 28.93 31.22 -15.51
CA THR A 485 27.81 30.50 -16.13
C THR A 485 28.03 28.99 -16.17
N ASP A 486 29.19 28.53 -15.71
CA ASP A 486 29.57 27.11 -15.71
C ASP A 486 29.07 26.44 -14.42
N VAL A 487 27.92 25.77 -14.53
CA VAL A 487 27.28 25.05 -13.42
C VAL A 487 28.19 23.95 -12.88
N SER A 488 28.92 23.23 -13.75
CA SER A 488 29.81 22.16 -13.31
C SER A 488 30.98 22.69 -12.49
N ALA A 489 31.57 23.82 -12.91
CA ALA A 489 32.63 24.47 -12.15
C ALA A 489 32.12 25.05 -10.82
N LEU A 490 30.90 25.58 -10.78
CA LEU A 490 30.28 26.07 -9.55
C LEU A 490 29.95 24.92 -8.58
N ALA A 491 29.40 23.81 -9.08
CA ALA A 491 29.11 22.62 -8.30
C ALA A 491 30.39 22.02 -7.70
N GLN A 492 31.46 21.94 -8.49
CA GLN A 492 32.75 21.49 -7.98
C GLN A 492 33.26 22.40 -6.86
N ARG A 493 33.16 23.72 -7.04
CA ARG A 493 33.61 24.69 -6.02
C ARG A 493 32.80 24.61 -4.73
N LEU A 494 31.49 24.36 -4.80
CA LEU A 494 30.66 24.13 -3.61
C LEU A 494 31.10 22.88 -2.84
N ASN A 495 31.55 21.84 -3.55
CA ASN A 495 31.94 20.55 -2.95
C ASN A 495 33.42 20.50 -2.48
N ASP A 496 34.30 21.29 -3.08
CA ASP A 496 35.76 21.24 -2.86
C ASP A 496 36.26 22.11 -1.69
N GLU A 497 35.36 22.69 -0.89
CA GLU A 497 35.75 23.62 0.17
C GLU A 497 36.22 22.90 1.46
N ALA A 498 37.14 23.50 2.25
CA ALA A 498 37.76 22.91 3.47
C ALA A 498 36.88 22.96 4.75
N SER A 499 36.70 21.89 5.54
CA SER A 499 35.80 21.81 6.73
C SER A 499 35.41 23.10 7.47
N ALA A 500 34.14 23.23 7.85
CA ALA A 500 33.62 24.40 8.56
C ALA A 500 34.30 24.61 9.92
N ASP A 501 34.64 25.87 10.22
CA ASP A 501 35.39 26.22 11.43
C ASP A 501 35.19 27.70 11.82
N GLY A 502 35.57 28.05 13.05
CA GLY A 502 35.59 29.44 13.49
C GLY A 502 34.23 30.10 13.74
N TYR A 503 34.23 31.43 13.75
CA TYR A 503 33.08 32.31 14.01
C TYR A 503 32.27 32.59 12.74
N THR A 504 31.19 33.36 12.88
CA THR A 504 30.23 33.71 11.82
C THR A 504 30.35 35.21 11.52
N SER A 505 30.75 35.57 10.29
CA SER A 505 30.95 36.95 9.84
C SER A 505 30.02 37.33 8.67
N ILE A 506 28.74 37.53 8.98
CA ILE A 506 27.70 37.89 8.00
C ILE A 506 28.08 39.17 7.24
N SER A 507 28.53 40.21 7.95
CA SER A 507 28.98 41.47 7.34
C SER A 507 30.14 41.26 6.37
N GLY A 508 31.09 40.39 6.71
CA GLY A 508 32.20 40.03 5.82
C GLY A 508 31.72 39.30 4.58
N GLY A 509 30.77 38.37 4.74
CA GLY A 509 30.13 37.66 3.62
C GLY A 509 29.44 38.61 2.65
N LEU A 510 28.66 39.55 3.18
CA LEU A 510 27.98 40.61 2.43
C LEU A 510 28.97 41.53 1.70
N ASP A 511 30.03 41.99 2.37
CA ASP A 511 31.07 42.82 1.75
C ASP A 511 31.78 42.09 0.61
N SER A 512 32.14 40.82 0.80
CA SER A 512 32.74 39.99 -0.25
C SER A 512 31.75 39.70 -1.39
N GLY A 513 30.46 39.54 -1.08
CA GLY A 513 29.42 39.43 -2.10
C GLY A 513 29.33 40.67 -2.96
N MET A 514 29.44 41.86 -2.35
CA MET A 514 29.47 43.12 -3.09
C MET A 514 30.75 43.26 -3.94
N GLN A 515 31.89 42.72 -3.48
CA GLN A 515 33.09 42.66 -4.31
C GLN A 515 32.87 41.78 -5.55
N VAL A 516 32.19 40.64 -5.41
CA VAL A 516 31.83 39.78 -6.55
C VAL A 516 30.92 40.52 -7.53
N LEU A 517 29.87 41.19 -7.05
CA LEU A 517 28.93 41.94 -7.88
C LEU A 517 29.55 43.18 -8.56
N ASN A 518 30.66 43.72 -8.06
CA ASN A 518 31.41 44.82 -8.68
C ASN A 518 32.69 44.35 -9.39
N GLY A 519 32.92 43.03 -9.43
CA GLY A 519 34.19 42.44 -9.82
C GLY A 519 34.18 41.84 -11.22
N VAL A 520 34.99 40.80 -11.39
CA VAL A 520 35.14 40.11 -12.68
C VAL A 520 33.83 39.43 -13.07
N GLY A 521 33.33 39.77 -14.25
CA GLY A 521 32.09 39.22 -14.80
C GLY A 521 30.85 40.07 -14.54
N SER A 522 30.94 41.11 -13.71
CA SER A 522 29.81 42.02 -13.41
C SER A 522 29.28 42.71 -14.67
N ARG A 523 27.94 42.88 -14.74
CA ARG A 523 27.24 43.48 -15.87
C ARG A 523 26.44 44.72 -15.43
N GLU A 524 26.48 45.76 -16.25
CA GLU A 524 25.62 46.94 -16.03
C GLU A 524 24.15 46.66 -16.44
N GLY A 525 23.21 47.26 -15.70
CA GLY A 525 21.78 47.23 -16.03
C GLY A 525 21.10 45.88 -15.82
N VAL A 526 21.70 44.99 -15.03
CA VAL A 526 21.11 43.69 -14.61
C VAL A 526 20.61 43.76 -13.17
N GLN A 527 19.74 42.83 -12.78
CA GLN A 527 19.34 42.72 -11.38
C GLN A 527 20.52 42.19 -10.55
N LEU A 528 20.84 42.87 -9.46
CA LEU A 528 21.87 42.44 -8.51
C LEU A 528 21.19 41.72 -7.34
N ILE A 529 21.56 40.47 -7.10
CA ILE A 529 20.94 39.61 -6.08
C ILE A 529 22.01 39.00 -5.19
N MET A 530 21.82 39.08 -3.88
CA MET A 530 22.59 38.34 -2.88
C MET A 530 21.66 37.42 -2.12
N LEU A 531 22.06 36.17 -1.95
CA LEU A 531 21.39 35.22 -1.07
C LEU A 531 22.36 34.82 0.04
N VAL A 532 22.05 35.22 1.25
CA VAL A 532 22.83 34.89 2.45
C VAL A 532 22.16 33.73 3.16
N LEU A 533 22.92 32.69 3.46
CA LEU A 533 22.48 31.52 4.22
C LEU A 533 23.37 31.36 5.46
N THR A 534 22.78 31.33 6.65
CA THR A 534 23.53 31.22 7.93
C THR A 534 22.75 30.51 9.03
N ASP A 535 23.47 29.78 9.88
CA ASP A 535 22.90 29.12 11.06
C ASP A 535 23.13 29.89 12.37
N GLY A 536 23.85 31.00 12.27
CA GLY A 536 24.48 31.66 13.42
C GLY A 536 24.26 33.15 13.47
N ARG A 537 24.55 33.74 14.63
CA ARG A 537 24.59 35.20 14.80
C ARG A 537 25.94 35.75 14.35
N GLN A 538 25.99 37.02 13.97
CA GLN A 538 27.30 37.63 13.73
C GLN A 538 28.11 37.66 15.03
N THR A 539 29.19 36.89 15.05
CA THR A 539 30.04 36.67 16.24
C THR A 539 31.40 37.37 16.13
N THR A 540 31.71 37.95 14.98
CA THR A 540 32.87 38.82 14.76
C THR A 540 32.63 40.25 15.28
N SER A 541 33.70 41.05 15.41
CA SER A 541 33.64 42.41 15.98
C SER A 541 32.65 43.31 15.25
N GLY A 542 31.75 43.96 15.99
CA GLY A 542 30.67 44.79 15.43
C GLY A 542 29.28 44.18 15.59
N GLY A 543 29.18 42.85 15.77
CA GLY A 543 27.92 42.14 16.03
C GLY A 543 26.87 42.32 14.92
N ASP A 544 25.63 41.97 15.23
CA ASP A 544 24.50 42.04 14.29
C ASP A 544 24.28 43.46 13.71
N GLU A 545 24.58 44.50 14.48
CA GLU A 545 24.48 45.90 14.05
C GLU A 545 25.38 46.21 12.83
N LEU A 546 26.58 45.64 12.78
CA LEU A 546 27.47 45.81 11.63
C LEU A 546 26.94 45.07 10.39
N ALA A 547 26.34 43.89 10.56
CA ALA A 547 25.70 43.16 9.47
C ALA A 547 24.57 44.00 8.82
N ILE A 548 23.76 44.65 9.65
CA ILE A 548 22.65 45.50 9.23
C ILE A 548 23.18 46.74 8.49
N GLN A 549 24.19 47.42 9.03
CA GLN A 549 24.79 48.60 8.39
C GLN A 549 25.38 48.29 7.01
N VAL A 550 26.06 47.14 6.88
CA VAL A 550 26.59 46.68 5.59
C VAL A 550 25.45 46.37 4.61
N ALA A 551 24.43 45.64 5.07
CA ALA A 551 23.26 45.32 4.25
C ALA A 551 22.52 46.57 3.76
N ASP A 552 22.35 47.59 4.61
CA ASP A 552 21.73 48.87 4.24
C ASP A 552 22.53 49.60 3.15
N SER A 553 23.86 49.60 3.25
CA SER A 553 24.74 50.16 2.21
C SER A 553 24.61 49.41 0.88
N ILE A 554 24.47 48.09 0.92
CA ILE A 554 24.28 47.23 -0.26
C ILE A 554 22.92 47.49 -0.91
N LYS A 555 21.86 47.59 -0.11
CA LYS A 555 20.50 47.91 -0.58
C LYS A 555 20.45 49.28 -1.25
N LEU A 556 21.14 50.28 -0.71
CA LEU A 556 21.25 51.62 -1.31
C LEU A 556 22.00 51.61 -2.66
N GLN A 557 22.87 50.63 -2.89
CA GLN A 557 23.59 50.44 -4.15
C GLN A 557 22.75 49.67 -5.21
N GLY A 558 21.51 49.31 -4.88
CA GLY A 558 20.55 48.70 -5.81
C GLY A 558 20.59 47.17 -5.85
N ALA A 559 21.35 46.52 -4.97
CA ALA A 559 21.32 45.07 -4.81
C ALA A 559 20.20 44.62 -3.87
N SER A 560 19.52 43.53 -4.23
CA SER A 560 18.51 42.89 -3.39
C SER A 560 19.14 41.76 -2.59
N ILE A 561 18.89 41.75 -1.29
CA ILE A 561 19.38 40.75 -0.33
C ILE A 561 18.21 39.85 0.08
N PHE A 562 18.40 38.55 -0.12
CA PHE A 562 17.60 37.47 0.45
C PHE A 562 18.38 36.88 1.63
N ALA A 563 17.75 36.78 2.79
CA ALA A 563 18.34 36.27 4.00
C ALA A 563 17.63 34.99 4.44
N VAL A 564 18.41 33.91 4.55
CA VAL A 564 17.92 32.62 5.03
C VAL A 564 18.66 32.30 6.31
N GLY A 565 17.93 32.36 7.42
CA GLY A 565 18.41 31.99 8.73
C GLY A 565 17.86 30.64 9.15
N PHE A 566 18.72 29.75 9.62
CA PHE A 566 18.31 28.52 10.27
C PHE A 566 18.98 28.37 11.64
N GLY A 567 18.53 27.42 12.46
CA GLY A 567 19.14 27.16 13.76
C GLY A 567 19.15 28.39 14.70
N ASP A 568 20.35 28.83 15.10
CA ASP A 568 20.57 29.90 16.08
C ASP A 568 20.69 31.32 15.46
N ALA A 569 20.48 31.44 14.14
CA ALA A 569 20.46 32.71 13.44
C ALA A 569 19.48 33.70 14.10
N ASN A 570 19.90 34.95 14.29
CA ASN A 570 19.04 35.96 14.92
C ASN A 570 17.92 36.39 13.95
N PRO A 571 16.63 36.10 14.25
CA PRO A 571 15.54 36.41 13.34
C PRO A 571 15.41 37.90 13.02
N ALA A 572 15.67 38.77 14.01
CA ALA A 572 15.58 40.21 13.81
C ALA A 572 16.69 40.73 12.88
N THR A 573 17.87 40.11 12.94
CA THR A 573 18.99 40.43 12.05
C THR A 573 18.68 39.99 10.62
N MET A 574 18.11 38.79 10.43
CA MET A 574 17.72 38.29 9.10
C MET A 574 16.69 39.19 8.43
N ASP A 575 15.68 39.63 9.19
CA ASP A 575 14.68 40.58 8.69
C ASP A 575 15.34 41.92 8.34
N ALA A 576 16.23 42.44 9.19
CA ALA A 576 16.87 43.74 8.96
C ALA A 576 17.82 43.74 7.75
N ILE A 577 18.53 42.64 7.48
CA ILE A 577 19.42 42.56 6.31
C ILE A 577 18.66 42.29 5.01
N ALA A 578 17.50 41.62 5.06
CA ALA A 578 16.66 41.37 3.89
C ALA A 578 16.16 42.68 3.27
N SER A 579 16.00 42.68 1.94
CA SER A 579 15.48 43.85 1.21
C SER A 579 13.97 44.02 1.31
N ASP A 580 13.25 42.94 1.57
CA ASP A 580 11.80 42.94 1.80
C ASP A 580 11.44 41.96 2.95
N PRO A 581 11.56 42.38 4.22
CA PRO A 581 11.41 41.52 5.39
C PRO A 581 10.02 40.90 5.59
N ASP A 582 8.98 41.47 4.97
CA ASP A 582 7.59 41.01 5.12
C ASP A 582 7.18 40.03 3.98
N SER A 583 8.13 39.64 3.12
CA SER A 583 7.94 38.76 1.95
C SER A 583 8.90 37.54 1.98
N ILE A 584 9.01 36.78 0.88
CA ILE A 584 9.89 35.60 0.70
C ILE A 584 11.41 35.87 0.86
N PHE A 585 11.82 37.08 1.23
CA PHE A 585 13.23 37.49 1.34
C PHE A 585 13.82 37.24 2.74
N SER A 586 13.00 36.84 3.72
CA SER A 586 13.44 36.34 5.02
C SER A 586 12.80 34.98 5.29
N ILE A 587 13.60 33.92 5.38
CA ILE A 587 13.14 32.54 5.67
C ILE A 587 13.78 32.09 6.98
N LYS A 588 12.95 31.54 7.89
CA LYS A 588 13.34 31.09 9.23
C LYS A 588 12.97 29.63 9.37
N SER A 589 13.95 28.76 9.54
CA SER A 589 13.75 27.32 9.73
C SER A 589 14.52 26.79 10.95
N THR A 590 14.04 25.70 11.55
CA THR A 590 14.76 24.99 12.62
C THR A 590 15.87 24.08 12.08
N ASN A 591 15.85 23.76 10.79
CA ASN A 591 16.82 22.91 10.10
C ASN A 591 17.01 23.38 8.64
N ILE A 592 18.01 22.83 7.95
CA ILE A 592 18.35 23.18 6.56
C ILE A 592 17.49 22.45 5.51
N GLY A 593 16.82 21.36 5.91
CA GLY A 593 16.05 20.46 5.03
C GLY A 593 14.65 20.92 4.68
#